data_AF-A0A395XGU6-F1
#
_entry.id   AF-A0A395XGU6-F1
#
_cell.length_a   1.000
_cell.length_b   1.000
_cell.length_c   1.000
_cell.angle_alpha   90.00
_cell.angle_beta   90.00
_cell.angle_gamma   90.00
#
_symmetry.space_group_name_H-M   'P 1'
#
loop_
_entity.id
_entity.type
_entity.pdbx_description
1 polymer ?
#
loop_
_entity_poly.entity_id
_entity_poly.type
_entity_poly.pdbx_seq_one_letter_code
_entity_poly.pdbx_strand_id
1 'polypeptide(L)'
;MTRRTMQIGDIVVVNNAELDILGLVVDASSNPALTGNIAQNGAPAFRIHALHGSRRESGATVPVHDDIWIRDDPWQVHIDGVDGFTLPEFFRENHVSTMLANAGVQRRPIEMDASKTAEAQQRQRNIVIIIVCVALIAAAIWIWFRQEHRTEVNPSIPLSQSYARNCGKYISDDSRIRPYGNAVTLNLDSGRYLYLPNDDIGKRSYECFARQIGYTKGEQEFIREMVLATALDYYLINDTFLMACEGDDSSGAVSCAVVNRAFP
;
A
#
# COMPACT_ATOMS: atom_id res chain seq x y z
N MET A 1 7.33 -13.17 23.95
CA MET A 1 7.13 -14.47 23.27
C MET A 1 5.79 -14.40 22.57
N THR A 2 5.74 -14.73 21.29
CA THR A 2 4.54 -14.56 20.47
C THR A 2 3.90 -15.93 20.26
N ARG A 3 2.93 -16.27 21.13
CA ARG A 3 2.08 -17.45 20.98
C ARG A 3 1.20 -17.30 19.75
N ARG A 4 1.12 -18.34 18.92
CA ARG A 4 0.10 -18.40 17.86
C ARG A 4 -1.28 -18.61 18.48
N THR A 5 -2.31 -18.07 17.83
CA THR A 5 -3.71 -18.34 18.21
C THR A 5 -4.03 -19.83 18.12
N MET A 6 -4.92 -20.26 18.99
CA MET A 6 -5.50 -21.61 19.01
C MET A 6 -6.16 -21.95 17.66
N GLN A 7 -6.07 -23.22 17.26
CA GLN A 7 -6.65 -23.75 16.03
C GLN A 7 -7.37 -25.08 16.29
N ILE A 8 -8.34 -25.41 15.42
CA ILE A 8 -9.03 -26.70 15.45
C ILE A 8 -8.00 -27.83 15.29
N GLY A 9 -8.09 -28.83 16.16
CA GLY A 9 -7.17 -29.96 16.25
C GLY A 9 -6.01 -29.76 17.23
N ASP A 10 -5.86 -28.58 17.83
CA ASP A 10 -4.86 -28.38 18.88
C ASP A 10 -5.21 -29.19 20.15
N ILE A 11 -4.18 -29.72 20.80
CA ILE A 11 -4.28 -30.28 22.15
C ILE A 11 -3.93 -29.16 23.13
N VAL A 12 -4.83 -28.88 24.07
CA VAL A 12 -4.69 -27.76 24.98
C VAL A 12 -4.83 -28.17 26.44
N VAL A 13 -4.06 -27.52 27.30
CA VAL A 13 -4.27 -27.50 28.74
C VAL A 13 -4.77 -26.13 29.11
N VAL A 14 -5.96 -26.06 29.70
CA VAL A 14 -6.51 -24.84 30.27
C VAL A 14 -6.36 -24.93 31.76
N ASN A 15 -5.69 -23.95 32.37
CA ASN A 15 -5.48 -23.89 33.80
C ASN A 15 -5.77 -22.47 34.27
N ASN A 16 -6.91 -22.30 34.94
CA ASN A 16 -7.29 -21.08 35.61
C ASN A 16 -8.04 -21.38 36.92
N ALA A 17 -8.51 -20.32 37.60
CA ALA A 17 -9.16 -20.45 38.90
C ALA A 17 -10.45 -21.29 38.88
N GLU A 18 -11.13 -21.34 37.75
CA GLU A 18 -12.43 -22.01 37.59
C GLU A 18 -12.32 -23.34 36.84
N LEU A 19 -11.27 -23.53 36.05
CA LEU A 19 -11.20 -24.60 35.06
C LEU A 19 -9.77 -25.14 34.97
N ASP A 20 -9.64 -26.45 35.10
CA ASP A 20 -8.40 -27.18 34.90
C ASP A 20 -8.68 -28.40 34.04
N ILE A 21 -8.41 -28.28 32.73
CA ILE A 21 -8.76 -29.29 31.74
C ILE A 21 -7.61 -29.57 30.76
N LEU A 22 -7.56 -30.83 30.32
CA LEU A 22 -6.87 -31.27 29.13
C LEU A 22 -7.94 -31.58 28.07
N GLY A 23 -7.80 -31.00 26.88
CA GLY A 23 -8.83 -31.14 25.85
C GLY A 23 -8.33 -30.90 24.43
N LEU A 24 -9.26 -31.08 23.50
CA LEU A 24 -9.04 -30.92 22.06
C LEU A 24 -9.89 -29.79 21.54
N VAL A 25 -9.31 -28.92 20.72
CA VAL A 25 -10.07 -27.87 20.05
C VAL A 25 -10.85 -28.48 18.90
N VAL A 26 -12.17 -28.44 18.97
CA VAL A 26 -13.06 -29.08 17.98
C VAL A 26 -13.82 -28.07 17.12
N ASP A 27 -13.94 -26.82 17.56
CA ASP A 27 -14.68 -25.78 16.82
C ASP A 27 -14.21 -24.36 17.22
N ALA A 28 -14.55 -23.37 16.41
CA ALA A 28 -14.31 -21.96 16.67
C ALA A 28 -15.51 -21.11 16.20
N SER A 29 -15.98 -20.18 17.03
CA SER A 29 -17.13 -19.33 16.68
C SER A 29 -16.98 -17.91 17.20
N SER A 30 -17.41 -16.95 16.39
CA SER A 30 -17.54 -15.54 16.77
C SER A 30 -18.98 -15.16 17.15
N ASN A 31 -19.91 -16.10 17.19
CA ASN A 31 -21.31 -15.84 17.53
C ASN A 31 -21.52 -15.88 19.05
N PRO A 32 -21.88 -14.75 19.71
CA PRO A 32 -22.10 -14.71 21.15
C PRO A 32 -23.25 -15.62 21.60
N ALA A 33 -24.31 -15.77 20.79
CA ALA A 33 -25.46 -16.60 21.14
C ALA A 33 -25.11 -18.09 21.20
N LEU A 34 -24.20 -18.55 20.32
CA LEU A 34 -23.76 -19.94 20.28
C LEU A 34 -22.73 -20.27 21.37
N THR A 35 -21.97 -19.27 21.80
CA THR A 35 -20.84 -19.44 22.72
C THR A 35 -21.20 -19.10 24.17
N GLY A 36 -22.47 -18.80 24.48
CA GLY A 36 -22.87 -18.36 25.81
C GLY A 36 -22.27 -17.01 26.20
N ASN A 37 -22.10 -16.11 25.22
CA ASN A 37 -21.45 -14.81 25.34
C ASN A 37 -19.94 -14.85 25.65
N ILE A 38 -19.26 -15.95 25.34
CA ILE A 38 -17.80 -16.03 25.47
C ILE A 38 -17.11 -15.33 24.30
N ALA A 39 -17.63 -15.46 23.08
CA ALA A 39 -17.19 -14.63 21.96
C ALA A 39 -17.71 -13.20 22.15
N GLN A 40 -16.81 -12.24 22.38
CA GLN A 40 -17.13 -10.81 22.57
C GLN A 40 -16.01 -9.93 22.04
N ASN A 41 -16.33 -8.68 21.74
CA ASN A 41 -15.36 -7.65 21.31
C ASN A 41 -14.55 -8.05 20.05
N GLY A 42 -15.17 -8.81 19.14
CA GLY A 42 -14.52 -9.30 17.92
C GLY A 42 -13.55 -10.46 18.11
N ALA A 43 -13.36 -10.95 19.35
CA ALA A 43 -12.53 -12.12 19.63
C ALA A 43 -13.37 -13.41 19.53
N PRO A 44 -12.89 -14.44 18.81
CA PRO A 44 -13.58 -15.73 18.74
C PRO A 44 -13.46 -16.50 20.06
N ALA A 45 -14.42 -17.40 20.29
CA ALA A 45 -14.32 -18.45 21.29
C ALA A 45 -14.05 -19.79 20.60
N PHE A 46 -13.42 -20.70 21.33
CA PHE A 46 -13.04 -22.04 20.87
C PHE A 46 -13.75 -23.09 21.70
N ARG A 47 -14.32 -24.10 21.02
CA ARG A 47 -14.96 -25.24 21.69
C ARG A 47 -13.91 -26.31 21.95
N ILE A 48 -13.78 -26.68 23.22
CA ILE A 48 -12.86 -27.69 23.69
C ILE A 48 -13.66 -28.92 24.07
N HIS A 49 -13.36 -30.03 23.41
CA HIS A 49 -13.78 -31.35 23.86
C HIS A 49 -12.87 -31.79 25.01
N ALA A 50 -13.42 -31.85 26.22
CA ALA A 50 -12.67 -32.21 27.41
C ALA A 50 -12.33 -33.70 27.41
N LEU A 51 -11.03 -34.03 27.42
CA LEU A 51 -10.57 -35.40 27.60
C LEU A 51 -10.56 -35.78 29.08
N HIS A 52 -10.11 -34.84 29.90
CA HIS A 52 -10.10 -34.97 31.34
C HIS A 52 -9.99 -33.60 31.99
N GLY A 53 -10.56 -33.44 33.16
CA GLY A 53 -10.41 -32.22 33.94
C GLY A 53 -11.56 -31.98 34.88
N SER A 54 -11.52 -30.81 35.50
CA SER A 54 -12.55 -30.39 36.43
C SER A 54 -12.84 -28.91 36.31
N ARG A 55 -14.05 -28.54 36.70
CA ARG A 55 -14.47 -27.17 36.90
C ARG A 55 -14.82 -26.95 38.35
N ARG A 56 -14.52 -25.76 38.86
CA ARG A 56 -14.99 -25.29 40.16
C ARG A 56 -16.28 -24.53 39.97
N GLU A 57 -17.37 -25.07 40.52
CA GLU A 57 -18.68 -24.42 40.52
C GLU A 57 -19.24 -24.46 41.95
N SER A 58 -19.72 -23.32 42.45
CA SER A 58 -20.38 -23.21 43.75
C SER A 58 -19.63 -23.84 44.94
N GLY A 59 -18.29 -23.74 44.93
CA GLY A 59 -17.42 -24.27 45.99
C GLY A 59 -17.10 -25.76 45.89
N ALA A 60 -17.60 -26.46 44.87
CA ALA A 60 -17.30 -27.86 44.58
C ALA A 60 -16.45 -28.01 43.31
N THR A 61 -15.65 -29.06 43.25
CA THR A 61 -14.89 -29.46 42.05
C THR A 61 -15.66 -30.57 41.35
N VAL A 62 -16.14 -30.31 40.14
CA VAL A 62 -16.96 -31.22 39.33
C VAL A 62 -16.14 -31.67 38.11
N PRO A 63 -16.14 -32.96 37.74
CA PRO A 63 -15.47 -33.40 36.52
C PRO A 63 -16.12 -32.80 35.27
N VAL A 64 -15.31 -32.45 34.27
CA VAL A 64 -15.80 -31.95 32.97
C VAL A 64 -15.76 -33.10 31.97
N HIS A 65 -16.93 -33.45 31.46
CA HIS A 65 -17.10 -34.49 30.44
C HIS A 65 -17.67 -33.95 29.12
N ASP A 66 -18.16 -32.71 29.14
CA ASP A 66 -18.81 -32.08 28.00
C ASP A 66 -17.90 -31.07 27.30
N ASP A 67 -18.30 -30.71 26.08
CA ASP A 67 -17.68 -29.65 25.32
C ASP A 67 -17.89 -28.29 26.01
N ILE A 68 -16.83 -27.49 26.10
CA ILE A 68 -16.87 -26.17 26.70
C ILE A 68 -16.34 -25.10 25.75
N TRP A 69 -16.95 -23.93 25.75
CA TRP A 69 -16.43 -22.76 25.05
C TRP A 69 -15.45 -22.01 25.95
N ILE A 70 -14.29 -21.62 25.41
CA ILE A 70 -13.30 -20.79 26.11
C ILE A 70 -12.77 -19.70 25.18
N ARG A 71 -12.17 -18.65 25.75
CA ARG A 71 -11.36 -17.70 24.99
C ARG A 71 -9.94 -18.20 24.88
N ASP A 72 -9.26 -17.77 23.83
CA ASP A 72 -7.83 -18.00 23.69
C ASP A 72 -7.03 -16.99 24.51
N ASP A 73 -6.88 -17.26 25.80
CA ASP A 73 -6.05 -16.46 26.72
C ASP A 73 -4.67 -17.11 26.90
N PRO A 74 -3.57 -16.49 26.42
CA PRO A 74 -2.22 -17.06 26.50
C PRO A 74 -1.71 -17.25 27.93
N TRP A 75 -2.34 -16.64 28.94
CA TRP A 75 -1.97 -16.82 30.35
C TRP A 75 -2.65 -18.02 31.01
N GLN A 76 -3.75 -18.50 30.43
CA GLN A 76 -4.58 -19.56 31.00
C GLN A 76 -4.61 -20.81 30.12
N VAL A 77 -4.21 -20.69 28.86
CA VAL A 77 -4.29 -21.74 27.86
C VAL A 77 -2.90 -22.03 27.30
N HIS A 78 -2.49 -23.28 27.44
CA HIS A 78 -1.26 -23.82 26.88
C HIS A 78 -1.59 -24.79 25.74
N ILE A 79 -0.89 -24.68 24.60
CA ILE A 79 -1.05 -25.58 23.45
C ILE A 79 0.17 -26.49 23.38
N ASP A 80 -0.03 -27.80 23.24
CA ASP A 80 1.08 -28.76 23.12
C ASP A 80 1.98 -28.43 21.91
N GLY A 81 3.29 -28.35 22.16
CA GLY A 81 4.30 -28.06 21.13
C GLY A 81 4.35 -26.60 20.69
N VAL A 82 3.60 -25.70 21.34
CA VAL A 82 3.61 -24.26 21.08
C VAL A 82 4.13 -23.53 22.31
N ASP A 83 4.94 -22.49 22.09
CA ASP A 83 5.58 -21.69 23.15
C ASP A 83 6.47 -22.48 24.12
N GLY A 84 7.00 -23.62 23.66
CA GLY A 84 7.80 -24.51 24.49
C GLY A 84 7.00 -25.29 25.54
N PHE A 85 5.67 -25.18 25.54
CA PHE A 85 4.83 -26.01 26.38
C PHE A 85 4.77 -27.43 25.82
N THR A 86 5.04 -28.40 26.66
CA THR A 86 4.89 -29.82 26.37
C THR A 86 3.89 -30.41 27.34
N LEU A 87 3.01 -31.27 26.81
CA LEU A 87 2.06 -31.99 27.67
C LEU A 87 2.81 -32.78 28.74
N PRO A 88 2.32 -32.76 29.99
CA PRO A 88 2.87 -33.59 31.04
C PRO A 88 2.62 -35.07 30.73
N GLU A 89 3.41 -35.96 31.32
CA GLU A 89 3.19 -37.40 31.21
C GLU A 89 1.85 -37.83 31.82
N PHE A 90 1.48 -37.16 32.92
CA PHE A 90 0.23 -37.36 33.65
C PHE A 90 -0.54 -36.06 33.77
N PHE A 91 -1.84 -36.12 33.56
CA PHE A 91 -2.76 -35.04 33.90
C PHE A 91 -3.79 -35.59 34.88
N ARG A 92 -3.75 -35.11 36.13
CA ARG A 92 -4.60 -35.57 37.24
C ARG A 92 -4.65 -37.10 37.35
N GLU A 93 -3.48 -37.69 37.57
CA GLU A 93 -3.28 -39.14 37.77
C GLU A 93 -3.56 -40.01 36.52
N ASN A 94 -4.02 -39.42 35.41
CA ASN A 94 -4.28 -40.13 34.16
C ASN A 94 -3.14 -39.94 33.15
N HIS A 95 -2.72 -41.02 32.49
CA HIS A 95 -1.70 -40.97 31.44
C HIS A 95 -2.22 -40.21 30.21
N VAL A 96 -1.52 -39.14 29.83
CA VAL A 96 -1.93 -38.28 28.70
C VAL A 96 -1.94 -39.04 27.37
N SER A 97 -0.95 -39.91 27.14
CA SER A 97 -0.88 -40.75 25.94
C SER A 97 -2.10 -41.66 25.79
N THR A 98 -2.56 -42.27 26.87
CA THR A 98 -3.76 -43.12 26.89
C THR A 98 -5.03 -42.31 26.64
N MET A 99 -5.15 -41.12 27.25
CA MET A 99 -6.30 -40.23 27.03
C MET A 99 -6.40 -39.78 25.56
N LEU A 100 -5.28 -39.39 24.97
CA LEU A 100 -5.22 -39.01 23.55
C LEU A 100 -5.55 -40.19 22.63
N ALA A 101 -4.99 -41.37 22.91
CA ALA A 101 -5.26 -42.57 22.12
C ALA A 101 -6.74 -42.98 22.18
N ASN A 102 -7.36 -42.92 23.37
CA ASN A 102 -8.79 -43.21 23.54
C ASN A 102 -9.69 -42.22 22.78
N ALA A 103 -9.24 -40.98 22.61
CA ALA A 103 -9.91 -39.97 21.81
C ALA A 103 -9.60 -40.07 20.30
N GLY A 104 -8.82 -41.07 19.88
CA GLY A 104 -8.39 -41.21 18.48
C GLY A 104 -7.41 -40.15 18.01
N VAL A 105 -6.76 -39.43 18.94
CA VAL A 105 -5.82 -38.35 18.62
C VAL A 105 -4.39 -38.87 18.66
N GLN A 106 -3.72 -38.78 17.51
CA GLN A 106 -2.28 -38.98 17.45
C GLN A 106 -1.59 -37.65 17.75
N ARG A 107 -0.77 -37.64 18.81
CA ARG A 107 0.14 -36.54 19.08
C ARG A 107 1.04 -36.36 17.84
N ARG A 108 1.02 -35.19 17.23
CA ARG A 108 2.03 -34.87 16.21
C ARG A 108 3.39 -34.98 16.91
N PRO A 109 4.37 -35.69 16.34
CA PRO A 109 5.70 -35.70 16.93
C PRO A 109 6.13 -34.26 17.16
N ILE A 110 6.78 -33.99 18.29
CA ILE A 110 7.54 -32.76 18.46
C ILE A 110 8.54 -32.80 17.31
N GLU A 111 8.24 -32.13 16.21
CA GLU A 111 9.29 -31.69 15.32
C GLU A 111 10.17 -30.85 16.24
N MET A 112 11.31 -31.43 16.66
CA MET A 112 12.46 -30.63 16.99
C MET A 112 12.71 -29.83 15.73
N ASP A 113 12.07 -28.67 15.67
CA ASP A 113 12.05 -27.74 14.58
C ASP A 113 13.41 -27.04 14.48
N ALA A 114 14.49 -27.72 14.88
CA ALA A 114 15.87 -27.28 14.77
C ALA A 114 16.40 -27.48 13.35
N SER A 115 15.86 -28.43 12.57
CA SER A 115 16.30 -28.65 11.18
C SER A 115 15.44 -27.94 10.14
N LYS A 116 14.14 -27.73 10.40
CA LYS A 116 13.24 -27.02 9.46
C LYS A 116 13.22 -25.51 9.64
N THR A 117 13.55 -24.98 10.82
CA THR A 117 13.74 -23.53 10.99
C THR A 117 15.00 -23.02 10.28
N ALA A 118 16.05 -23.82 10.13
CA ALA A 118 17.24 -23.41 9.39
C ALA A 118 16.95 -23.22 7.88
N GLU A 119 16.23 -24.16 7.26
CA GLU A 119 15.91 -24.07 5.83
C GLU A 119 14.76 -23.09 5.53
N ALA A 120 13.78 -22.95 6.45
CA ALA A 120 12.69 -21.99 6.32
C ALA A 120 13.13 -20.54 6.65
N GLN A 121 14.01 -20.33 7.64
CA GLN A 121 14.61 -19.01 7.88
C GLN A 121 15.58 -18.62 6.77
N GLN A 122 16.30 -19.57 6.14
CA GLN A 122 17.15 -19.27 4.99
C GLN A 122 16.32 -18.93 3.75
N ARG A 123 15.19 -19.61 3.53
CA ARG A 123 14.22 -19.24 2.47
C ARG A 123 13.53 -17.91 2.75
N GLN A 124 13.08 -17.64 3.98
CA GLN A 124 12.49 -16.34 4.33
C GLN A 124 13.52 -15.21 4.28
N ARG A 125 14.77 -15.40 4.70
CA ARG A 125 15.84 -14.41 4.49
C ARG A 125 16.09 -14.16 3.02
N ASN A 126 16.19 -15.20 2.19
CA ASN A 126 16.38 -15.02 0.75
C ASN A 126 15.18 -14.35 0.09
N ILE A 127 13.94 -14.68 0.49
CA ILE A 127 12.72 -14.03 0.00
C ILE A 127 12.66 -12.57 0.47
N VAL A 128 12.99 -12.28 1.73
CA VAL A 128 13.02 -10.90 2.25
C VAL A 128 14.12 -10.09 1.56
N ILE A 129 15.31 -10.66 1.32
CA ILE A 129 16.38 -10.00 0.55
C ILE A 129 15.92 -9.75 -0.88
N ILE A 130 15.26 -10.71 -1.53
CA ILE A 130 14.69 -10.53 -2.87
C ILE A 130 13.62 -9.44 -2.86
N ILE A 131 12.69 -9.44 -1.89
CA ILE A 131 11.65 -8.42 -1.77
C ILE A 131 12.26 -7.04 -1.50
N VAL A 132 13.27 -6.94 -0.63
CA VAL A 132 13.98 -5.68 -0.34
C VAL A 132 14.77 -5.21 -1.56
N CYS A 133 15.46 -6.09 -2.27
CA CYS A 133 16.14 -5.76 -3.53
C CYS A 133 15.14 -5.33 -4.61
N VAL A 134 14.02 -6.03 -4.77
CA VAL A 134 12.96 -5.65 -5.71
C VAL A 134 12.30 -4.34 -5.29
N ALA A 135 12.08 -4.10 -4.00
CA ALA A 135 11.54 -2.84 -3.50
C ALA A 135 12.53 -1.69 -3.64
N LEU A 136 13.82 -1.91 -3.43
CA LEU A 136 14.88 -0.92 -3.65
C LEU A 136 15.08 -0.64 -5.14
N ILE A 137 15.02 -1.66 -6.00
CA ILE A 137 15.08 -1.50 -7.45
C ILE A 137 13.80 -0.81 -7.93
N ALA A 138 12.63 -1.17 -7.45
CA ALA A 138 11.37 -0.50 -7.78
C ALA A 138 11.34 0.94 -7.25
N ALA A 139 11.87 1.21 -6.06
CA ALA A 139 12.03 2.55 -5.53
C ALA A 139 13.06 3.34 -6.32
N ALA A 140 14.19 2.75 -6.74
CA ALA A 140 15.19 3.39 -7.57
C ALA A 140 14.66 3.65 -8.98
N ILE A 141 13.93 2.72 -9.58
CA ILE A 141 13.22 2.90 -10.85
C ILE A 141 12.14 3.95 -10.70
N TRP A 142 11.39 3.98 -9.59
CA TRP A 142 10.37 4.99 -9.33
C TRP A 142 10.99 6.37 -9.07
N ILE A 143 12.10 6.46 -8.34
CA ILE A 143 12.87 7.69 -8.12
C ILE A 143 13.48 8.15 -9.43
N TRP A 144 14.04 7.26 -10.23
CA TRP A 144 14.62 7.56 -11.54
C TRP A 144 13.53 7.99 -12.52
N PHE A 145 12.42 7.25 -12.63
CA PHE A 145 11.24 7.62 -13.40
C PHE A 145 10.67 8.96 -12.94
N ARG A 146 10.63 9.21 -11.62
CA ARG A 146 10.20 10.49 -11.06
C ARG A 146 11.22 11.60 -11.27
N GLN A 147 12.52 11.32 -11.36
CA GLN A 147 13.57 12.30 -11.66
C GLN A 147 13.61 12.63 -13.16
N GLU A 148 13.52 11.62 -14.02
CA GLU A 148 13.41 11.74 -15.48
C GLU A 148 12.07 12.40 -15.88
N HIS A 149 11.01 12.19 -15.08
CA HIS A 149 9.71 12.86 -15.21
C HIS A 149 9.46 13.91 -14.14
N ARG A 150 10.51 14.50 -13.55
CA ARG A 150 10.36 15.80 -12.88
C ARG A 150 10.10 16.81 -13.98
N THR A 151 8.86 16.88 -14.40
CA THR A 151 8.32 18.14 -14.89
C THR A 151 8.58 19.13 -13.76
N GLU A 152 9.42 20.13 -13.99
CA GLU A 152 9.61 21.32 -13.13
C GLU A 152 8.32 22.17 -13.07
N VAL A 153 7.16 21.55 -13.31
CA VAL A 153 5.83 22.10 -13.14
C VAL A 153 5.65 22.28 -11.64
N ASN A 154 5.76 23.52 -11.19
CA ASN A 154 5.32 23.89 -9.85
C ASN A 154 3.85 24.36 -9.94
N PRO A 155 2.86 23.50 -9.64
CA PRO A 155 1.46 23.84 -9.81
C PRO A 155 0.98 24.88 -8.78
N SER A 156 1.80 25.21 -7.78
CA SER A 156 1.48 26.13 -6.69
C SER A 156 1.81 27.60 -6.99
N ILE A 157 2.30 27.90 -8.20
CA ILE A 157 2.58 29.28 -8.64
C ILE A 157 2.04 29.53 -10.06
N PRO A 158 1.79 30.80 -10.44
CA PRO A 158 1.48 31.16 -11.82
C PRO A 158 2.55 30.68 -12.80
N LEU A 159 2.14 30.30 -14.01
CA LEU A 159 3.07 29.77 -15.02
C LEU A 159 4.10 30.83 -15.42
N SER A 160 3.69 32.10 -15.51
CA SER A 160 4.59 33.23 -15.77
C SER A 160 5.75 33.30 -14.78
N GLN A 161 5.48 33.08 -13.50
CA GLN A 161 6.48 33.11 -12.43
C GLN A 161 7.42 31.90 -12.51
N SER A 162 6.88 30.70 -12.77
CA SER A 162 7.69 29.49 -12.95
C SER A 162 8.63 29.65 -14.15
N TYR A 163 8.10 30.15 -15.26
CA TYR A 163 8.84 30.38 -16.49
C TYR A 163 9.92 31.46 -16.31
N ALA A 164 9.60 32.60 -15.70
CA ALA A 164 10.59 33.65 -15.41
C ALA A 164 11.75 33.13 -14.54
N ARG A 165 11.44 32.29 -13.54
CA ARG A 165 12.44 31.72 -12.62
C ARG A 165 13.36 30.69 -13.31
N ASN A 166 12.78 29.79 -14.10
CA ASN A 166 13.49 28.62 -14.62
C ASN A 166 14.04 28.84 -16.05
N CYS A 167 13.39 29.74 -16.81
CA CYS A 167 13.70 30.03 -18.21
C CYS A 167 14.15 31.48 -18.43
N GLY A 168 14.38 32.26 -17.37
CA GLY A 168 14.68 33.70 -17.45
C GLY A 168 15.84 34.10 -18.36
N LYS A 169 16.83 33.23 -18.52
CA LYS A 169 17.98 33.45 -19.43
C LYS A 169 17.62 33.47 -20.92
N TYR A 170 16.41 33.03 -21.27
CA TYR A 170 15.90 33.04 -22.64
C TYR A 170 14.90 34.18 -22.90
N ILE A 171 14.65 35.03 -21.90
CA ILE A 171 13.71 36.15 -21.99
C ILE A 171 14.47 37.39 -22.47
N SER A 172 14.04 37.93 -23.59
CA SER A 172 14.47 39.18 -24.21
C SER A 172 13.26 39.92 -24.78
N ASP A 173 13.42 41.20 -25.15
CA ASP A 173 12.33 41.99 -25.73
C ASP A 173 11.78 41.39 -27.03
N ASP A 174 12.62 40.70 -27.80
CA ASP A 174 12.26 40.02 -29.05
C ASP A 174 11.80 38.56 -28.86
N SER A 175 11.64 38.11 -27.61
CA SER A 175 11.26 36.72 -27.33
C SER A 175 9.82 36.42 -27.72
N ARG A 176 9.66 35.41 -28.57
CA ARG A 176 8.34 34.89 -28.96
C ARG A 176 7.60 34.14 -27.84
N ILE A 177 8.35 33.64 -26.85
CA ILE A 177 7.82 33.01 -25.64
C ILE A 177 8.18 33.92 -24.47
N ARG A 178 7.17 34.48 -23.79
CA ARG A 178 7.41 35.43 -22.71
C ARG A 178 6.32 35.38 -21.64
N PRO A 179 6.66 35.66 -20.37
CA PRO A 179 5.67 35.78 -19.31
C PRO A 179 4.82 37.05 -19.53
N TYR A 180 3.51 36.94 -19.31
CA TYR A 180 2.58 38.06 -19.34
C TYR A 180 1.44 37.81 -18.34
N GLY A 181 1.30 38.68 -17.33
CA GLY A 181 0.36 38.44 -16.23
C GLY A 181 0.63 37.11 -15.52
N ASN A 182 -0.38 36.24 -15.42
CA ASN A 182 -0.27 34.87 -14.89
C ASN A 182 0.12 33.83 -15.95
N ALA A 183 0.19 34.24 -17.22
CA ALA A 183 0.36 33.38 -18.39
C ALA A 183 1.79 33.39 -18.94
N VAL A 184 2.09 32.42 -19.79
CA VAL A 184 3.17 32.52 -20.77
C VAL A 184 2.54 32.67 -22.15
N THR A 185 2.85 33.76 -22.83
CA THR A 185 2.38 34.06 -24.18
C THR A 185 3.36 33.53 -25.21
N LEU A 186 2.82 32.92 -26.27
CA LEU A 186 3.55 32.43 -27.43
C LEU A 186 3.00 33.12 -28.68
N ASN A 187 3.86 33.79 -29.43
CA ASN A 187 3.50 34.43 -30.68
C ASN A 187 4.16 33.70 -31.86
N LEU A 188 3.35 33.33 -32.85
CA LEU A 188 3.80 32.79 -34.13
C LEU A 188 3.58 33.87 -35.19
N ASP A 189 4.68 34.43 -35.71
CA ASP A 189 4.61 35.43 -36.79
C ASP A 189 4.34 34.79 -38.15
N SER A 190 3.80 35.60 -39.05
CA SER A 190 3.46 35.24 -40.43
C SER A 190 4.66 34.76 -41.26
N GLY A 191 4.59 33.53 -41.74
CA GLY A 191 5.46 32.94 -42.76
C GLY A 191 4.83 31.63 -43.21
N ARG A 192 5.16 31.10 -44.40
CA ARG A 192 4.59 29.84 -44.94
C ARG A 192 4.74 28.62 -44.03
N TYR A 193 5.44 28.79 -42.91
CA TYR A 193 5.56 27.81 -41.86
C TYR A 193 5.47 28.50 -40.50
N LEU A 194 4.51 28.06 -39.69
CA LEU A 194 4.41 28.41 -38.28
C LEU A 194 5.57 27.71 -37.56
N TYR A 195 6.62 28.45 -37.22
CA TYR A 195 7.74 27.96 -36.43
C TYR A 195 7.99 28.91 -35.26
N LEU A 196 8.36 28.37 -34.10
CA LEU A 196 9.06 29.19 -33.10
C LEU A 196 10.47 29.48 -33.68
N PRO A 197 11.18 30.50 -33.16
CA PRO A 197 12.42 30.95 -33.79
C PRO A 197 13.39 29.77 -33.98
N ASN A 198 13.88 29.60 -35.20
CA ASN A 198 14.80 28.52 -35.60
C ASN A 198 16.25 28.77 -35.13
N ASP A 199 16.46 29.75 -34.26
CA ASP A 199 17.73 30.00 -33.62
C ASP A 199 17.90 29.13 -32.37
N ASP A 200 19.15 28.92 -31.95
CA ASP A 200 19.46 28.07 -30.80
C ASP A 200 18.79 28.57 -29.50
N ILE A 201 18.50 29.88 -29.42
CA ILE A 201 17.88 30.51 -28.27
C ILE A 201 16.37 30.22 -28.24
N GLY A 202 15.66 30.38 -29.36
CA GLY A 202 14.24 30.07 -29.50
C GLY A 202 13.93 28.61 -29.24
N LYS A 203 14.74 27.70 -29.81
CA LYS A 203 14.61 26.26 -29.54
C LYS A 203 14.78 25.93 -28.06
N ARG A 204 15.82 26.46 -27.41
CA ARG A 204 16.04 26.24 -25.98
C ARG A 204 15.00 26.91 -25.09
N SER A 205 14.45 28.04 -25.54
CA SER A 205 13.34 28.74 -24.90
C SER A 205 12.08 27.88 -24.90
N TYR A 206 11.75 27.29 -26.06
CA TYR A 206 10.65 26.33 -26.18
C TYR A 206 10.88 25.07 -25.36
N GLU A 207 12.06 24.44 -25.43
CA GLU A 207 12.39 23.26 -24.63
C GLU A 207 12.27 23.54 -23.12
N CYS A 208 12.62 24.76 -22.69
CA CYS A 208 12.42 25.18 -21.31
C CYS A 208 10.93 25.33 -20.99
N PHE A 209 10.17 26.04 -21.82
CA PHE A 209 8.72 26.22 -21.70
C PHE A 209 7.98 24.87 -21.65
N ALA A 210 8.21 23.99 -22.62
CA ALA A 210 7.59 22.68 -22.71
C ALA A 210 7.82 21.86 -21.44
N ARG A 211 9.02 21.92 -20.84
CA ARG A 211 9.30 21.29 -19.53
C ARG A 211 8.52 21.92 -18.38
N GLN A 212 8.28 23.23 -18.39
CA GLN A 212 7.49 23.93 -17.36
C GLN A 212 6.00 23.56 -17.39
N ILE A 213 5.50 23.06 -18.51
CA ILE A 213 4.10 22.59 -18.65
C ILE A 213 3.97 21.07 -18.79
N GLY A 214 5.10 20.34 -18.77
CA GLY A 214 5.12 18.88 -18.93
C GLY A 214 4.73 18.39 -20.33
N TYR A 215 4.96 19.19 -21.37
CA TYR A 215 4.61 18.87 -22.74
C TYR A 215 5.71 18.08 -23.45
N THR A 216 5.38 16.90 -23.98
CA THR A 216 6.36 15.94 -24.51
C THR A 216 6.21 15.60 -25.99
N LYS A 217 5.11 16.04 -26.66
CA LYS A 217 4.82 15.69 -28.05
C LYS A 217 5.71 16.40 -29.09
N GLY A 218 6.58 17.30 -28.64
CA GLY A 218 7.49 18.06 -29.50
C GLY A 218 6.88 19.33 -30.08
N GLU A 219 7.75 20.22 -30.57
CA GLU A 219 7.41 21.59 -31.00
C GLU A 219 6.37 21.65 -32.12
N GLN A 220 6.54 20.81 -33.14
CA GLN A 220 5.64 20.79 -34.30
C GLN A 220 4.21 20.42 -33.91
N GLU A 221 4.05 19.47 -32.98
CA GLU A 221 2.73 19.10 -32.49
C GLU A 221 2.15 20.22 -31.62
N PHE A 222 2.96 20.90 -30.80
CA PHE A 222 2.50 22.06 -30.02
C PHE A 222 1.96 23.17 -30.93
N ILE A 223 2.68 23.48 -32.01
CA ILE A 223 2.25 24.49 -32.99
C ILE A 223 0.94 24.09 -33.66
N ARG A 224 0.78 22.80 -34.01
CA ARG A 224 -0.50 22.30 -34.52
C ARG A 224 -1.63 22.50 -33.52
N GLU A 225 -1.41 22.18 -32.24
CA GLU A 225 -2.38 22.39 -31.17
C GLU A 225 -2.71 23.88 -30.96
N MET A 226 -1.74 24.78 -31.10
CA MET A 226 -1.96 26.24 -31.08
C MET A 226 -2.91 26.69 -32.19
N VAL A 227 -2.72 26.20 -33.42
CA VAL A 227 -3.60 26.52 -34.56
C VAL A 227 -4.99 25.96 -34.36
N LEU A 228 -5.11 24.73 -33.84
CA LEU A 228 -6.42 24.15 -33.54
C LEU A 228 -7.17 24.95 -32.45
N ALA A 229 -6.42 25.47 -31.48
CA ALA A 229 -6.97 26.22 -30.37
C ALA A 229 -7.50 27.61 -30.76
N THR A 230 -7.18 28.16 -31.94
CA THR A 230 -7.78 29.44 -32.39
C THR A 230 -9.27 29.32 -32.73
N ALA A 231 -9.74 28.09 -33.01
CA ALA A 231 -11.15 27.80 -33.25
C ALA A 231 -11.90 27.37 -31.99
N LEU A 232 -11.26 27.41 -30.81
CA LEU A 232 -11.80 26.96 -29.53
C LEU A 232 -11.74 28.11 -28.50
N ASP A 233 -12.66 28.11 -27.52
CA ASP A 233 -12.58 29.04 -26.40
C ASP A 233 -11.32 28.81 -25.54
N TYR A 234 -10.96 27.53 -25.37
CA TYR A 234 -9.70 27.09 -24.76
C TYR A 234 -9.37 25.65 -25.17
N TYR A 235 -8.09 25.31 -25.10
CA TYR A 235 -7.54 23.98 -25.32
C TYR A 235 -6.85 23.47 -24.05
N LEU A 236 -7.23 22.28 -23.57
CA LEU A 236 -6.62 21.68 -22.39
C LEU A 236 -5.35 20.94 -22.79
N ILE A 237 -4.19 21.45 -22.37
CA ILE A 237 -2.89 20.80 -22.63
C ILE A 237 -2.76 19.55 -21.75
N ASN A 238 -3.12 19.68 -20.48
CA ASN A 238 -3.19 18.60 -19.49
C ASN A 238 -4.06 19.02 -18.31
N ASP A 239 -4.13 18.20 -17.26
CA ASP A 239 -4.94 18.47 -16.07
C ASP A 239 -4.58 19.78 -15.32
N THR A 240 -3.47 20.43 -15.64
CA THR A 240 -3.00 21.66 -14.95
C THR A 240 -3.05 22.88 -15.85
N PHE A 241 -2.74 22.74 -17.14
CA PHE A 241 -2.58 23.88 -18.04
C PHE A 241 -3.61 23.90 -19.15
N LEU A 242 -4.13 25.10 -19.41
CA LEU A 242 -4.96 25.38 -20.57
C LEU A 242 -4.28 26.46 -21.43
N MET A 243 -4.65 26.46 -22.70
CA MET A 243 -4.18 27.38 -23.72
C MET A 243 -5.38 28.06 -24.36
N ALA A 244 -5.35 29.38 -24.46
CA ALA A 244 -6.31 30.15 -25.25
C ALA A 244 -5.54 30.84 -26.38
N CYS A 245 -6.05 30.78 -27.60
CA CYS A 245 -5.36 31.31 -28.77
C CYS A 245 -6.27 32.25 -29.57
N GLU A 246 -5.67 33.27 -30.13
CA GLU A 246 -6.28 34.20 -31.07
C GLU A 246 -5.48 34.15 -32.38
N GLY A 247 -6.19 33.98 -33.49
CA GLY A 247 -5.62 34.03 -34.83
C GLY A 247 -5.94 35.37 -35.50
N ASP A 248 -4.99 35.93 -36.23
CA ASP A 248 -5.21 37.06 -37.12
C ASP A 248 -5.27 36.57 -38.57
N ASP A 249 -6.48 36.53 -39.13
CA ASP A 249 -6.75 36.05 -40.50
C ASP A 249 -6.00 36.86 -41.58
N SER A 250 -5.61 38.10 -41.29
CA SER A 250 -4.97 38.99 -42.27
C SER A 250 -3.47 38.75 -42.41
N SER A 251 -2.81 38.37 -41.31
CA SER A 251 -1.39 38.08 -41.26
C SER A 251 -1.10 36.57 -41.20
N GLY A 252 -2.07 35.74 -40.81
CA GLY A 252 -1.84 34.34 -40.48
C GLY A 252 -1.03 34.16 -39.18
N ALA A 253 -0.93 35.21 -38.36
CA ALA A 253 -0.29 35.15 -37.06
C ALA A 253 -1.20 34.45 -36.03
N VAL A 254 -0.59 33.75 -35.08
CA VAL A 254 -1.31 33.11 -33.97
C VAL A 254 -0.64 33.53 -32.68
N SER A 255 -1.43 34.09 -31.76
CA SER A 255 -1.00 34.40 -30.41
C SER A 255 -1.73 33.49 -29.44
N CYS A 256 -1.01 32.84 -28.54
CA CYS A 256 -1.60 31.99 -27.51
C CYS A 256 -1.12 32.38 -26.13
N ALA A 257 -2.00 32.31 -25.14
CA ALA A 257 -1.69 32.40 -23.73
C ALA A 257 -1.87 31.03 -23.09
N VAL A 258 -0.82 30.51 -22.45
CA VAL A 258 -0.88 29.31 -21.64
C VAL A 258 -0.91 29.70 -20.17
N VAL A 259 -1.89 29.18 -19.43
CA VAL A 259 -2.10 29.49 -18.02
C VAL A 259 -2.21 28.22 -17.19
N ASN A 260 -1.72 28.30 -15.95
CA ASN A 260 -2.05 27.33 -14.92
C ASN A 260 -3.51 27.59 -14.52
N ARG A 261 -4.40 26.60 -14.66
CA ARG A 261 -5.83 26.77 -14.38
C ARG A 261 -6.14 27.17 -12.94
N ALA A 262 -5.21 26.93 -12.01
CA ALA A 262 -5.32 27.37 -10.62
C ALA A 262 -5.11 28.88 -10.45
N PHE A 263 -4.55 29.55 -11.46
CA PHE A 263 -4.23 30.97 -11.50
C PHE A 263 -4.65 31.58 -12.85
N PRO A 264 -5.96 31.75 -13.10
CA PRO A 264 -6.45 32.36 -14.33
C PRO A 264 -5.93 33.79 -14.53
#